data_AF-A0A6C8Y2T2-F1
#
_entry.id   AF-A0A6C8Y2T2-F1
#
_cell.length_a   1.000
_cell.length_b   1.000
_cell.length_c   1.000
_cell.angle_alpha   90.00
_cell.angle_beta   90.00
_cell.angle_gamma   90.00
#
_symmetry.space_group_name_H-M   'P 1'
#
loop_
_entity.id
_entity.type
_entity.pdbx_description
1 polymer ?
#
loop_
_entity_poly.entity_id
_entity_poly.type
_entity_poly.pdbx_seq_one_letter_code
_entity_poly.pdbx_strand_id
1 'polypeptide(L)'
;MQHSSLILMRKDIARRAAQAERSQDYATARALWHQVYAASATRENTLWAAARMQFCERQLYHLGTLTNSDPGQEAGTSLANADPEK
;
A
#
# COMPACT_ATOMS: atom_id res chain seq x y z
N MET A 1 -11.71 -26.29 19.90
CA MET A 1 -10.82 -25.20 20.41
C MET A 1 -9.92 -24.62 19.30
N GLN A 2 -10.45 -24.11 18.18
CA GLN A 2 -9.60 -23.61 17.06
C GLN A 2 -9.61 -22.08 16.87
N HIS A 3 -10.52 -21.35 17.51
CA HIS A 3 -10.64 -19.89 17.33
C HIS A 3 -9.51 -19.08 17.98
N SER A 4 -8.93 -19.58 19.07
CA SER A 4 -7.90 -18.85 19.83
C SER A 4 -6.62 -18.65 19.02
N SER A 5 -6.20 -19.66 18.25
CA SER A 5 -4.96 -19.59 17.45
C SER A 5 -5.05 -18.57 16.31
N LEU A 6 -6.21 -18.48 15.65
CA LEU A 6 -6.46 -17.52 14.57
C LEU A 6 -6.53 -16.07 15.07
N ILE A 7 -7.01 -15.85 16.29
CA ILE A 7 -7.02 -14.51 16.91
C ILE A 7 -5.59 -14.10 17.29
N LEU A 8 -4.82 -15.01 17.88
CA LEU A 8 -3.42 -14.75 18.27
C LEU A 8 -2.54 -14.48 17.04
N MET A 9 -2.68 -15.28 15.98
CA MET A 9 -1.96 -15.11 14.72
C MET A 9 -2.23 -13.73 14.08
N ARG A 10 -3.49 -13.31 13.99
CA ARG A 10 -3.86 -11.99 13.45
C ARG A 10 -3.25 -10.83 14.21
N LYS A 11 -3.31 -10.88 15.54
CA LYS A 11 -2.76 -9.82 16.39
C LYS A 11 -1.25 -9.68 16.22
N ASP A 12 -0.55 -10.80 16.03
CA ASP A 12 0.89 -10.78 15.77
C ASP A 12 1.22 -10.16 14.40
N ILE A 13 0.52 -10.58 13.34
CA ILE A 13 0.70 -10.01 11.98
C ILE A 13 0.39 -8.51 11.98
N ALA A 14 -0.70 -8.08 12.63
CA ALA A 14 -1.05 -6.67 12.76
C ALA A 14 0.01 -5.85 13.51
N ARG A 15 0.62 -6.42 14.56
CA ARG A 15 1.71 -5.78 15.30
C ARG A 15 2.95 -5.61 14.41
N ARG A 16 3.32 -6.64 13.66
CA ARG A 16 4.43 -6.58 12.69
C ARG A 16 4.17 -5.57 11.58
N ALA A 17 2.95 -5.51 11.06
CA ALA A 17 2.53 -4.52 10.07
C ALA A 17 2.69 -3.09 10.62
N ALA A 18 2.18 -2.83 11.83
CA ALA A 18 2.32 -1.54 12.48
C ALA A 18 3.79 -1.16 12.77
N GLN A 19 4.66 -2.14 13.03
CA GLN A 19 6.09 -1.89 13.17
C GLN A 19 6.74 -1.49 11.84
N ALA A 20 6.41 -2.19 10.75
CA ALA A 20 6.90 -1.85 9.42
C ALA A 20 6.46 -0.44 8.97
N GLU A 21 5.22 -0.03 9.31
CA GLU A 21 4.76 1.34 9.06
C GLU A 21 5.57 2.38 9.83
N ARG A 22 5.90 2.10 11.10
CA ARG A 22 6.74 3.00 11.91
C ARG A 22 8.16 3.13 11.37
N SER A 23 8.69 2.07 10.76
CA SER A 23 9.99 2.11 10.08
C SER A 23 9.91 2.57 8.62
N GLN A 24 8.74 3.07 8.17
CA GLN A 24 8.51 3.54 6.80
C GLN A 24 8.72 2.47 5.71
N ASP A 25 8.74 1.18 6.08
CA ASP A 25 8.73 0.08 5.14
C ASP A 25 7.27 -0.23 4.76
N TYR A 26 6.70 0.68 3.95
CA TYR A 26 5.30 0.63 3.58
C TYR A 26 4.98 -0.53 2.61
N ALA A 27 5.99 -1.07 1.91
CA ALA A 27 5.83 -2.23 1.03
C ALA A 27 5.56 -3.48 1.87
N THR A 28 6.42 -3.73 2.87
CA THR A 28 6.23 -4.81 3.84
C THR A 28 4.96 -4.61 4.66
N ALA A 29 4.67 -3.38 5.11
CA ALA A 29 3.45 -3.08 5.84
C ALA A 29 2.18 -3.42 5.03
N ARG A 30 2.12 -3.01 3.76
CA ARG A 30 0.99 -3.32 2.86
C ARG A 30 0.76 -4.82 2.73
N ALA A 31 1.82 -5.58 2.50
CA ALA A 31 1.74 -7.04 2.37
C ALA A 31 1.24 -7.70 3.67
N LEU A 32 1.68 -7.22 4.83
CA LEU A 32 1.24 -7.73 6.13
C LEU A 32 -0.22 -7.35 6.41
N TRP A 33 -0.67 -6.14 6.07
CA TRP A 33 -2.08 -5.76 6.20
C TRP A 33 -3.00 -6.56 5.29
N HIS A 34 -2.53 -6.96 4.10
CA HIS A 34 -3.27 -7.89 3.24
C HIS A 34 -3.47 -9.26 3.92
N GLN A 35 -2.48 -9.74 4.67
CA GLN A 35 -2.62 -10.97 5.46
C GLN A 35 -3.62 -10.80 6.62
N VAL A 36 -3.61 -9.64 7.29
CA VAL A 36 -4.62 -9.32 8.33
C VAL A 36 -6.02 -9.27 7.72
N TYR A 37 -6.17 -8.66 6.54
CA TYR A 37 -7.43 -8.60 5.80
C TYR A 37 -7.95 -10.01 5.49
N ALA A 38 -7.11 -10.87 4.91
CA ALA A 38 -7.49 -12.24 4.55
C ALA A 38 -7.84 -13.10 5.77
N ALA A 39 -7.18 -12.89 6.90
CA ALA A 39 -7.45 -13.62 8.13
C ALA A 39 -8.64 -13.05 8.94
N SER A 40 -9.17 -11.88 8.57
CA SER A 40 -10.19 -11.18 9.35
C SER A 40 -11.55 -11.86 9.25
N ALA A 41 -12.07 -12.28 10.41
CA ALA A 41 -13.39 -12.91 10.51
C ALA A 41 -14.56 -11.92 10.60
N THR A 42 -14.31 -10.63 10.80
CA THR A 42 -15.36 -9.61 10.96
C THR A 42 -15.20 -8.48 9.97
N ARG A 43 -16.32 -7.92 9.52
CA ARG A 43 -16.38 -6.79 8.58
C ARG A 43 -15.58 -5.59 9.07
N GLU A 44 -15.62 -5.30 10.37
CA GLU A 44 -14.86 -4.20 10.98
C GLU A 44 -13.34 -4.39 10.82
N ASN A 45 -12.82 -5.59 11.10
CA ASN A 45 -11.39 -5.88 10.96
C ASN A 45 -10.96 -5.83 9.49
N THR A 46 -11.82 -6.30 8.58
CA THR A 46 -11.62 -6.25 7.13
C THR A 46 -11.52 -4.79 6.64
N LEU A 47 -12.45 -3.92 7.06
CA LEU A 47 -12.45 -2.49 6.70
C LEU A 47 -11.23 -1.77 7.27
N TRP A 48 -10.87 -2.07 8.52
CA TRP A 48 -9.70 -1.50 9.16
C TRP A 48 -8.40 -1.88 8.43
N ALA A 49 -8.21 -3.16 8.11
CA ALA A 49 -7.05 -3.64 7.34
C ALA A 49 -7.00 -3.01 5.94
N ALA A 50 -8.15 -2.88 5.26
CA ALA A 50 -8.23 -2.23 3.95
C ALA A 50 -7.80 -0.75 4.01
N ALA A 51 -8.25 -0.01 5.02
CA ALA A 51 -7.84 1.38 5.22
C ALA A 51 -6.32 1.52 5.43
N ARG A 52 -5.70 0.58 6.16
CA ARG A 52 -4.23 0.57 6.33
C ARG A 52 -3.48 0.23 5.04
N MET A 53 -4.00 -0.67 4.22
CA MET A 53 -3.42 -0.95 2.90
C MET A 53 -3.43 0.30 2.00
N GLN A 54 -4.57 1.00 1.93
CA GLN A 54 -4.68 2.25 1.16
C GLN A 54 -3.73 3.34 1.69
N PHE A 55 -3.56 3.42 3.00
CA PHE A 55 -2.56 4.32 3.60
C PHE A 55 -1.15 3.96 3.11
N CYS A 56 -0.75 2.70 3.20
CA CYS A 56 0.57 2.24 2.75
C CYS A 56 0.77 2.49 1.25
N GLU A 57 -0.24 2.26 0.41
CA GLU A 57 -0.19 2.57 -1.03
C GLU A 57 0.07 4.06 -1.30
N ARG A 58 -0.64 4.95 -0.60
CA ARG A 58 -0.41 6.39 -0.71
C ARG A 58 1.01 6.77 -0.27
N GLN A 59 1.52 6.18 0.81
CA GLN A 59 2.89 6.44 1.26
C GLN A 59 3.93 5.96 0.23
N LEU A 60 3.73 4.76 -0.33
CA LEU A 60 4.62 4.24 -1.38
C LEU A 60 4.60 5.10 -2.64
N TYR A 61 3.43 5.63 -3.02
CA TYR A 61 3.30 6.59 -4.11
C TYR A 61 4.06 7.88 -3.81
N HIS A 62 3.89 8.46 -2.61
CA HIS A 62 4.61 9.67 -2.18
C HIS A 62 6.13 9.48 -2.12
N LEU A 63 6.61 8.30 -1.75
CA LEU A 63 8.04 7.96 -1.75
C LEU A 63 8.59 7.68 -3.16
N GLY A 64 7.76 7.71 -4.20
CA GLY A 64 8.16 7.37 -5.57
C GLY A 64 8.45 5.87 -5.78
N THR A 65 8.15 5.03 -4.80
CA THR A 65 8.37 3.57 -4.84
C THR A 65 7.22 2.81 -5.51
N LEU A 66 6.04 3.41 -5.57
CA LEU A 66 4.93 3.00 -6.42
C LEU A 66 4.87 3.98 -7.57
N THR A 67 5.65 3.74 -8.61
CA THR A 67 5.42 4.38 -9.90
C THR A 67 4.06 3.90 -10.39
N ASN A 68 3.08 4.79 -10.43
CA ASN A 68 1.90 4.53 -11.26
C ASN A 68 2.42 4.22 -12.67
N SER A 69 2.28 2.97 -13.11
CA SER A 69 2.10 2.71 -14.53
C SER A 69 0.74 3.31 -14.87
N ASP A 70 0.74 4.59 -15.22
CA ASP A 70 -0.40 5.28 -15.77
C ASP A 70 -0.47 4.91 -17.26
N PRO A 71 -1.47 4.13 -17.73
CA PRO A 71 -1.65 3.90 -19.17
C PRO A 71 -2.26 5.12 -19.88
N GLY A 72 -2.33 6.29 -19.25
CA GLY A 72 -2.98 7.49 -19.77
C GLY A 72 -2.10 8.73 -19.88
N GLN A 73 -0.82 8.71 -19.47
CA GLN A 73 0.06 9.88 -19.56
C GLN A 73 1.18 9.72 -20.62
N GLU A 74 0.83 9.16 -21.77
CA GLU A 74 1.52 9.42 -23.03
C GLU A 74 0.67 10.38 -23.87
N ALA A 75 0.71 11.67 -23.55
CA ALA A 75 0.26 12.69 -24.49
C ALA A 75 0.95 14.03 -24.19
N GLY A 76 2.09 14.20 -24.86
CA GLY A 76 2.39 15.47 -25.50
C GLY A 76 2.85 16.63 -24.62
N THR A 77 4.14 16.63 -24.31
CA THR A 77 4.93 17.87 -24.47
C THR A 77 6.35 17.53 -24.91
N SER A 78 6.51 17.02 -26.14
CA SER A 78 7.77 17.26 -26.85
C SER A 78 7.83 18.75 -27.13
N LEU A 79 8.52 19.49 -26.27
CA LEU A 79 8.97 20.85 -26.54
C LEU A 79 10.03 20.74 -27.65
N ALA A 80 9.58 20.63 -28.90
CA ALA A 80 10.42 20.90 -30.05
C ALA A 80 10.69 22.40 -30.03
N ASN A 81 11.86 22.78 -29.54
CA ASN A 81 12.46 24.07 -29.84
C ASN A 81 12.57 24.20 -31.36
N ALA A 82 11.59 24.84 -31.99
CA ALA A 82 11.72 25.38 -33.33
C ALA A 82 12.33 26.77 -33.17
N ASP A 83 13.65 26.80 -33.32
CA ASP A 83 14.51 27.95 -33.50
C ASP A 83 13.92 28.92 -34.58
N PRO A 84 13.65 30.20 -34.26
CA PRO A 84 13.14 31.15 -35.25
C PRO A 84 14.27 32.01 -35.84
N GLU A 85 15.26 31.40 -36.50
CA GLU A 85 16.19 32.15 -37.36
C GLU A 85 16.47 31.41 -38.68
N LYS A 86 15.65 31.69 -39.72
CA LYS A 86 16.08 32.12 -41.08
C LYS A 86 14.91 32.23 -42.05
#